data_AF-A0AA41Q7M6-F1
#
_entry.id   AF-A0AA41Q7M6-F1
#
_cell.length_a   1.000
_cell.length_b   1.000
_cell.length_c   1.000
_cell.angle_alpha   90.00
_cell.angle_beta   90.00
_cell.angle_gamma   90.00
#
_symmetry.space_group_name_H-M   'P 1'
#
loop_
_entity.id
_entity.type
_entity.pdbx_description
1 polymer ?
#
loop_
_entity_poly.entity_id
_entity_poly.type
_entity_poly.pdbx_seq_one_letter_code
_entity_poly.pdbx_strand_id
1 'polypeptide(L)' 'MSESLPLLVSHDFMALAHDAGLAEQPGPSFGAACRYQDFWWLAYADGWLRVTDPFMSTELDARAARLRNASAPGGT' A
#
# COMPACT_ATOMS: atom_id res chain seq x y z
N MET A 1 -13.30 6.52 18.44
CA MET A 1 -12.91 7.86 17.97
C MET A 1 -12.10 7.64 16.71
N SER A 2 -12.58 8.07 15.54
CA SER A 2 -11.79 7.94 14.31
C SER A 2 -10.71 9.01 14.34
N GLU A 3 -9.50 8.65 14.78
CA GLU A 3 -8.33 9.48 14.53
C GLU A 3 -8.18 9.57 13.00
N SER A 4 -8.26 10.78 12.48
CA SER A 4 -8.05 11.02 11.05
C SER A 4 -6.59 10.73 10.78
N LEU A 5 -6.31 9.57 10.18
CA LEU A 5 -4.97 9.22 9.71
C LEU A 5 -4.40 10.38 8.88
N PRO A 6 -3.10 10.69 9.01
CA PRO A 6 -2.48 11.78 8.29
C PRO A 6 -2.53 11.54 6.78
N LEU A 7 -2.39 12.61 5.99
CA LEU A 7 -2.27 12.51 4.53
C LEU A 7 -0.83 12.22 4.07
N LEU A 8 0.13 12.42 4.97
CA LEU A 8 1.56 12.30 4.72
C LEU A 8 2.24 11.63 5.92
N VAL A 9 3.09 10.65 5.65
CA VAL A 9 4.00 10.05 6.64
C VAL A 9 5.42 9.97 6.08
N SER A 10 6.43 9.94 6.95
CA SER A 10 7.82 9.83 6.53
C SER A 10 8.16 8.42 6.02
N HIS A 11 9.31 8.31 5.34
CA HIS A 11 9.87 6.99 4.99
C HIS A 11 10.16 6.15 6.22
N ASP A 12 10.74 6.73 7.27
CA ASP A 12 11.04 6.02 8.51
C ASP A 12 9.78 5.45 9.18
N PHE A 13 8.68 6.21 9.16
CA PHE A 13 7.40 5.75 9.69
C PHE A 13 6.89 4.53 8.91
N MET A 14 6.89 4.61 7.58
CA MET A 14 6.40 3.51 6.74
C MET A 14 7.32 2.28 6.81
N ALA A 15 8.64 2.48 6.96
CA ALA A 15 9.59 1.41 7.17
C ALA A 15 9.31 0.68 8.50
N LEU A 16 9.10 1.42 9.59
CA LEU A 16 8.69 0.83 10.87
C LEU A 16 7.35 0.08 10.78
N ALA A 17 6.38 0.63 10.03
CA ALA A 17 5.09 -0.04 9.80
C ALA A 17 5.26 -1.34 8.99
N HIS A 18 6.16 -1.35 8.01
CA HIS A 18 6.48 -2.53 7.23
C HIS A 18 7.20 -3.59 8.07
N ASP A 19 8.21 -3.19 8.85
CA ASP A 19 8.95 -4.08 9.76
C ASP A 19 8.05 -4.69 10.84
N ALA A 20 7.02 -3.95 11.27
CA ALA A 20 5.98 -4.42 12.18
C ALA A 20 4.91 -5.30 11.51
N GLY A 21 4.97 -5.51 10.19
CA GLY A 21 3.97 -6.26 9.42
C GLY A 21 2.61 -5.57 9.29
N LEU A 22 2.54 -4.26 9.56
CA LEU A 22 1.33 -3.45 9.46
C LEU A 22 1.15 -2.83 8.08
N ALA A 23 2.25 -2.61 7.35
CA ALA A 23 2.23 -2.15 5.98
C ALA A 23 2.59 -3.29 5.02
N GLU A 24 1.74 -3.54 4.02
CA GLU A 24 1.92 -4.63 3.06
C GLU A 24 2.18 -4.09 1.65
N GLN A 25 3.21 -4.60 0.98
CA GLN A 25 3.41 -4.41 -0.45
C GLN A 25 2.83 -5.62 -1.22
N PRO A 26 1.87 -5.42 -2.15
CA PRO A 26 1.22 -6.53 -2.89
C PRO A 26 2.14 -7.35 -3.80
N GLY A 27 3.38 -6.91 -3.98
CA GLY A 27 4.41 -7.57 -4.76
C GLY A 27 5.54 -6.62 -5.15
N PRO A 28 6.73 -7.14 -5.49
CA PRO A 28 7.90 -6.33 -5.83
C PRO A 28 7.69 -5.46 -7.08
N SER A 29 6.79 -5.87 -7.98
CA SER A 29 6.40 -5.13 -9.19
C SER A 29 5.30 -4.09 -8.96
N PHE A 30 4.73 -4.00 -7.75
CA PHE A 30 3.75 -2.97 -7.40
C PHE A 30 4.41 -1.61 -7.10
N GLY A 31 5.75 -1.59 -7.02
CA GLY A 31 6.57 -0.38 -7.02
C GLY A 31 6.44 0.43 -5.73
N ALA A 32 6.18 1.73 -5.89
CA ALA A 32 6.10 2.72 -4.82
C ALA A 32 4.79 2.68 -4.01
N ALA A 33 4.00 1.60 -4.04
CA ALA A 33 2.68 1.55 -3.41
C ALA A 33 2.60 0.47 -2.32
N CYS A 34 2.02 0.82 -1.17
CA CYS A 34 1.75 -0.12 -0.08
C CYS A 34 0.38 0.11 0.55
N ARG A 35 -0.13 -0.91 1.23
CA ARG A 35 -1.37 -0.86 2.00
C ARG A 35 -1.03 -0.67 3.48
N TYR A 36 -1.62 0.34 4.13
CA TYR A 36 -1.46 0.57 5.57
C TYR A 36 -2.75 1.18 6.16
N GLN A 37 -3.27 0.55 7.22
CA GLN A 37 -4.53 0.90 7.90
C GLN A 37 -5.68 1.20 6.92
N ASP A 38 -5.98 0.27 6.01
CA ASP A 38 -7.05 0.38 5.00
C ASP A 38 -6.90 1.47 3.93
N PHE A 39 -5.76 2.16 3.87
CA PHE A 39 -5.46 3.10 2.81
C PHE A 39 -4.30 2.64 1.93
N TRP A 40 -4.36 3.05 0.66
CA TRP A 40 -3.20 3.03 -0.21
C TRP A 40 -2.30 4.20 0.09
N TRP A 41 -1.00 3.94 0.08
CA TRP A 41 0.04 4.93 0.23
C TRP A 41 1.00 4.84 -0.94
N LEU A 42 1.44 5.99 -1.44
CA LEU A 42 2.39 6.10 -2.54
C LEU A 42 3.66 6.79 -2.05
N ALA A 43 4.81 6.13 -2.23
CA ALA A 43 6.11 6.70 -1.95
C ALA A 43 6.42 7.83 -2.95
N TYR A 44 6.99 8.90 -2.42
CA TYR A 44 7.59 9.99 -3.17
C TYR A 44 8.91 10.39 -2.50
N ALA A 45 9.56 11.45 -2.97
CA ALA A 45 10.89 11.87 -2.50
C ALA A 45 10.97 12.00 -0.96
N ASP A 46 9.98 12.63 -0.33
CA ASP A 46 10.05 12.99 1.10
C ASP A 46 9.17 12.13 2.02
N GLY A 47 8.61 11.02 1.51
CA GLY A 47 7.84 10.09 2.32
C GLY A 47 6.74 9.39 1.53
N TRP A 48 5.55 9.33 2.11
CA TRP A 48 4.41 8.59 1.61
C TRP A 48 3.13 9.41 1.67
N LEU A 49 2.43 9.52 0.55
CA LEU A 49 1.14 10.19 0.44
C LEU A 49 0.00 9.19 0.49
N ARG A 50 -1.01 9.49 1.30
CA ARG A 50 -2.23 8.71 1.36
C ARG A 50 -3.09 8.97 0.12
N VAL A 51 -3.49 7.91 -0.56
CA VAL A 51 -4.47 8.00 -1.65
C VAL A 51 -5.84 8.26 -1.05
N THR A 52 -6.43 9.42 -1.35
CA THR A 52 -7.78 9.79 -0.93
C THR A 52 -8.81 9.68 -2.04
N ASP A 53 -8.36 9.53 -3.29
CA ASP A 53 -9.24 9.36 -4.43
C ASP A 53 -9.81 7.93 -4.46
N PRO A 54 -11.15 7.76 -4.38
CA PRO A 54 -11.77 6.44 -4.34
C PRO A 54 -11.58 5.63 -5.63
N PHE A 55 -11.53 6.32 -6.78
CA PHE A 55 -11.34 5.66 -8.08
C PHE A 55 -9.93 5.05 -8.16
N MET A 56 -8.90 5.83 -7.84
CA MET A 56 -7.52 5.37 -7.77
C MET A 56 -7.34 4.24 -6.74
N SER A 57 -8.01 4.35 -5.58
CA SER A 57 -7.97 3.30 -4.56
C SER A 57 -8.54 1.97 -5.09
N THR A 58 -9.65 2.03 -5.83
CA THR A 58 -10.27 0.86 -6.45
C THR A 58 -9.38 0.23 -7.52
N GLU A 59 -8.74 1.04 -8.36
CA GLU A 59 -7.80 0.56 -9.37
C GLU A 59 -6.57 -0.12 -8.74
N LEU A 60 -6.06 0.42 -7.65
CA LEU A 60 -4.96 -0.19 -6.89
C LEU A 60 -5.39 -1.52 -6.25
N ASP A 61 -6.60 -1.60 -5.69
CA ASP A 61 -7.13 -2.87 -5.15
C ASP A 61 -7.25 -3.94 -6.24
N ALA A 62 -7.79 -3.59 -7.40
CA ALA A 62 -7.92 -4.49 -8.54
C ALA A 62 -6.55 -4.98 -9.04
N ARG A 63 -5.58 -4.07 -9.14
CA ARG A 63 -4.22 -4.43 -9.57
C ARG A 63 -3.51 -5.29 -8.53
N ALA A 64 -3.65 -4.99 -7.24
CA ALA A 64 -3.08 -5.79 -6.16
C ALA A 64 -3.64 -7.22 -6.13
N ALA A 65 -4.96 -7.36 -6.34
CA ALA A 65 -5.60 -8.66 -6.48
C ALA A 65 -5.05 -9.46 -7.66
N ARG A 66 -4.85 -8.82 -8.83
CA ARG A 66 -4.24 -9.47 -10.00
C ARG A 66 -2.82 -9.96 -9.72
N LEU A 67 -2.00 -9.18 -9.03
CA LEU A 67 -0.63 -9.59 -8.67
C LEU A 67 -0.60 -10.77 -7.70
N ARG A 68 -1.45 -10.75 -6.66
CA ARG A 68 -1.57 -11.87 -5.72
C ARG A 68 -1.96 -13.15 -6.45
N ASN A 69 -2.91 -13.08 -7.37
CA ASN A 69 -3.35 -14.22 -8.17
C ASN A 69 -2.27 -14.72 -9.15
N ALA A 70 -1.46 -13.81 -9.71
CA ALA A 70 -0.35 -14.17 -10.59
C ALA A 70 0.84 -14.79 -9.84
N SER A 71 0.96 -14.51 -8.54
CA SER A 71 2.06 -15.01 -7.68
C SER A 71 1.70 -16.32 -6.96
N ALA A 72 0.43 -16.74 -7.01
CA ALA A 72 0.03 -18.06 -6.54
C ALA A 72 0.64 -19.12 -7.45
N PRO A 73 1.33 -20.14 -6.92
CA PRO A 73 1.85 -21.23 -7.74
C PRO A 73 0.66 -21.87 -8.45
N GLY A 74 0.69 -21.87 -9.78
CA GLY A 74 -0.35 -22.51 -10.58
C GLY A 74 -0.48 -23.95 -10.13
N GLY A 75 -1.64 -24.27 -9.53
CA GLY A 75 -2.02 -25.65 -9.27
C GLY A 75 -2.18 -26.35 -10.62
N THR A 76 -1.15 -27.09 -11.01
CA THR A 76 -1.25 -28.21 -11.96
C THR A 76 -1.55 -29.48 -11.20
#